data_AF-A0A7V6L2P5-F1
#
_entry.id   AF-A0A7V6L2P5-F1
#
_cell.length_a   1.000
_cell.length_b   1.000
_cell.length_c   1.000
_cell.angle_alpha   90.00
_cell.angle_beta   90.00
_cell.angle_gamma   90.00
#
_symmetry.space_group_name_H-M   'P 1'
#
loop_
_entity.id
_entity.type
_entity.pdbx_description
1 polymer ?
#
loop_
_entity_poly.entity_id
_entity_poly.type
_entity_poly.pdbx_seq_one_letter_code
_entity_poly.pdbx_strand_id
1 'polypeptide(L)'
;MNQNQQVDKILELRNEGFGYKRIANELKTSIGMVRYTIAKAEKNTLSGFCKNCGIKTLSVKGKKAKKFCSDRCRYKWWNNHRKGKEVR
;
A
#
# COMPACT_ATOMS: atom_id res chain seq x y z
N MET A 1 16.58 -18.97 -0.23
CA MET A 1 16.18 -17.56 -0.11
C MET A 1 15.07 -17.33 -1.11
N ASN A 2 13.82 -17.23 -0.64
CA ASN A 2 12.66 -17.26 -1.52
C ASN A 2 12.52 -15.92 -2.24
N GLN A 3 12.21 -15.95 -3.54
CA GLN A 3 12.12 -14.75 -4.39
C GLN A 3 11.23 -13.64 -3.80
N ASN A 4 10.21 -13.99 -3.01
CA ASN A 4 9.33 -13.04 -2.33
C ASN A 4 10.06 -12.18 -1.29
N GLN A 5 11.01 -12.77 -0.53
CA GLN A 5 11.76 -12.03 0.50
C GLN A 5 12.68 -10.96 -0.10
N GLN A 6 13.20 -11.18 -1.31
CA GLN A 6 14.00 -10.16 -2.00
C GLN A 6 13.14 -9.00 -2.48
N VAL A 7 11.92 -9.26 -2.98
CA VAL A 7 11.01 -8.22 -3.43
C VAL A 7 10.59 -7.33 -2.26
N ASP A 8 10.21 -7.93 -1.13
CA ASP A 8 9.80 -7.17 0.06
C ASP A 8 10.93 -6.25 0.54
N LYS A 9 12.17 -6.75 0.59
CA LYS A 9 13.32 -5.98 1.02
C LYS A 9 13.71 -4.84 0.07
N ILE A 10 13.51 -5.03 -1.24
CA ILE A 10 13.67 -3.94 -2.23
C ILE A 10 12.67 -2.82 -1.96
N LEU A 11 11.41 -3.16 -1.66
CA LEU A 11 10.34 -2.19 -1.40
C LEU A 11 10.52 -1.47 -0.06
N GLU A 12 10.98 -2.17 0.98
CA GLU A 12 11.34 -1.58 2.27
C GLU A 12 12.42 -0.51 2.11
N LEU A 13 13.57 -0.87 1.53
CA LEU A 13 14.67 0.08 1.30
C LEU A 13 14.24 1.26 0.42
N ARG A 14 13.36 1.03 -0.55
CA ARG A 14 12.80 2.12 -1.36
C ARG A 14 11.94 3.07 -0.54
N ASN A 15 11.10 2.54 0.36
CA ASN A 15 10.27 3.35 1.26
C ASN A 15 11.10 4.12 2.29
N GLU A 16 12.25 3.58 2.70
CA GLU A 16 13.24 4.29 3.54
C GLU A 16 13.98 5.42 2.79
N GLY A 17 13.81 5.54 1.47
CA GLY A 17 14.39 6.61 0.65
C GLY A 17 15.69 6.24 -0.05
N PHE A 18 16.07 4.96 -0.10
CA PHE A 18 17.30 4.54 -0.77
C PHE A 18 17.15 4.62 -2.31
N GLY A 19 18.22 5.08 -2.97
CA GLY A 19 18.32 5.12 -4.42
C GLY A 19 18.58 3.74 -5.04
N TYR A 20 18.23 3.56 -6.33
CA TYR A 20 18.30 2.26 -7.02
C TYR A 20 19.69 1.59 -6.97
N LYS A 21 20.77 2.36 -7.14
CA LYS A 21 22.15 1.83 -7.08
C LYS A 21 22.50 1.30 -5.70
N ARG A 22 22.07 2.01 -4.64
CA ARG A 22 22.34 1.63 -3.26
C ARG A 22 21.61 0.35 -2.89
N ILE A 23 20.33 0.24 -3.25
CA ILE A 23 19.52 -0.97 -3.04
C ILE A 23 20.12 -2.17 -3.78
N ALA A 24 20.54 -1.98 -5.04
CA ALA A 24 21.15 -3.04 -5.84
C ALA A 24 22.44 -3.58 -5.17
N ASN A 25 23.30 -2.70 -4.68
CA ASN A 25 24.52 -3.08 -3.98
C ASN A 25 24.23 -3.78 -2.65
N GLU A 26 23.31 -3.25 -1.85
CA GLU A 26 22.92 -3.79 -0.54
C GLU A 26 22.40 -5.24 -0.66
N LEU A 27 21.53 -5.47 -1.65
CA LEU A 27 20.89 -6.77 -1.88
C LEU A 27 21.67 -7.68 -2.84
N LYS A 28 22.86 -7.26 -3.29
CA LYS A 28 23.69 -7.94 -4.30
C LYS A 28 22.88 -8.38 -5.53
N THR A 29 22.01 -7.49 -6.01
CA THR A 29 21.12 -7.73 -7.15
C THR A 29 21.40 -6.72 -8.28
N SER A 30 20.85 -6.97 -9.46
CA SER A 30 21.02 -6.05 -10.59
C SER A 30 20.12 -4.82 -10.43
N ILE A 31 20.61 -3.65 -10.87
CA ILE A 31 19.81 -2.41 -10.90
C ILE A 31 18.54 -2.60 -11.75
N GLY A 32 18.63 -3.40 -12.83
CA GLY A 32 17.49 -3.73 -13.68
C GLY A 32 16.40 -4.47 -12.92
N MET A 33 16.76 -5.44 -12.08
CA MET A 33 15.81 -6.15 -11.21
C MET A 33 15.13 -5.18 -10.26
N VAL A 34 15.89 -4.34 -9.55
CA VAL A 34 15.35 -3.31 -8.62
C VAL A 34 14.32 -2.42 -9.31
N ARG A 35 14.67 -1.87 -10.49
CA ARG A 35 13.77 -1.02 -11.29
C ARG A 35 12.50 -1.76 -11.68
N TYR A 36 12.63 -3.00 -12.15
CA TYR A 36 11.48 -3.82 -12.53
C TYR A 36 10.56 -4.09 -11.33
N THR A 37 11.11 -4.48 -10.17
CA THR A 37 10.31 -4.71 -8.97
C THR A 37 9.56 -3.47 -8.50
N ILE A 38 10.22 -2.30 -8.46
CA ILE A 38 9.59 -1.06 -8.03
C ILE A 38 8.48 -0.66 -9.01
N ALA A 39 8.77 -0.65 -10.31
CA ALA A 39 7.78 -0.34 -11.34
C ALA A 39 6.59 -1.33 -11.33
N LYS A 40 6.86 -2.61 -11.07
CA LYS A 40 5.82 -3.65 -10.96
C LYS A 40 4.96 -3.42 -9.71
N ALA A 41 5.55 -3.04 -8.57
CA ALA A 41 4.81 -2.75 -7.35
C ALA A 41 3.92 -1.51 -7.52
N GLU A 42 4.43 -0.45 -8.15
CA GLU A 42 3.66 0.77 -8.46
C GLU A 42 2.49 0.46 -9.40
N LYS A 43 2.73 -0.27 -10.49
CA LYS A 43 1.67 -0.67 -11.44
C LYS A 43 0.60 -1.57 -10.81
N ASN A 44 0.96 -2.36 -9.80
CA ASN A 44 0.04 -3.23 -9.07
C ASN A 44 -0.60 -2.55 -7.85
N THR A 45 -0.37 -1.25 -7.64
CA THR A 45 -0.95 -0.53 -6.52
C THR A 45 -1.98 0.49 -7.01
N LEU A 46 -3.23 0.30 -6.61
CA LEU A 46 -4.29 1.30 -6.73
C LEU A 46 -4.24 2.21 -5.50
N SER A 47 -4.12 3.51 -5.73
CA SER A 47 -4.24 4.50 -4.66
C SER A 47 -5.68 5.00 -4.55
N GLY A 48 -6.15 5.16 -3.33
CA GLY A 48 -7.45 5.75 -3.00
C GLY A 48 -7.36 6.53 -1.70
N PHE A 49 -8.49 7.03 -1.21
CA PHE A 49 -8.56 7.75 0.06
C PHE A 49 -9.58 7.09 0.98
N CYS A 50 -9.28 7.09 2.28
CA CYS A 50 -10.20 6.61 3.29
C CYS A 50 -11.44 7.50 3.34
N LYS A 51 -12.62 6.90 3.20
CA LYS A 51 -13.90 7.63 3.27
C LYS A 51 -14.20 8.31 4.61
N ASN A 52 -13.49 7.94 5.68
CA ASN A 52 -13.70 8.49 7.02
C ASN A 52 -12.70 9.60 7.38
N CYS A 53 -11.41 9.40 7.14
CA CYS A 53 -10.35 10.31 7.58
C CYS A 53 -9.54 10.94 6.44
N GLY A 54 -9.82 10.58 5.18
CA GLY A 54 -9.11 11.14 4.03
C GLY A 54 -7.67 10.64 3.82
N ILE A 55 -7.13 9.78 4.69
CA ILE A 55 -5.77 9.23 4.51
C ILE A 55 -5.68 8.39 3.23
N LYS A 56 -4.54 8.50 2.54
CA LYS A 56 -4.20 7.69 1.35
C LYS A 56 -4.21 6.21 1.70
N THR A 57 -4.99 5.43 0.99
CA THR A 57 -5.08 3.97 1.11
C THR A 57 -4.52 3.31 -0.14
N LEU A 58 -3.60 2.39 0.04
CA LEU A 58 -3.05 1.57 -1.04
C LEU A 58 -3.83 0.24 -1.12
N SER A 59 -4.18 -0.17 -2.33
CA SER A 59 -4.87 -1.42 -2.63
C SER A 59 -4.15 -2.17 -3.74
N VAL A 60 -4.18 -3.49 -3.72
CA VAL A 60 -3.60 -4.29 -4.80
C VAL A 60 -4.53 -4.26 -6.02
N LYS A 61 -3.98 -3.97 -7.18
CA LYS A 61 -4.67 -4.01 -8.48
C LYS A 61 -5.23 -5.41 -8.72
N GLY A 62 -6.47 -5.49 -9.19
CA GLY A 62 -7.20 -6.76 -9.37
C GLY A 62 -7.93 -7.25 -8.12
N LYS A 63 -7.70 -6.65 -6.94
CA LYS A 63 -8.54 -6.84 -5.75
C LYS A 63 -9.48 -5.65 -5.55
N LYS A 64 -10.54 -5.87 -4.76
CA LYS A 64 -11.49 -4.81 -4.39
C LYS A 64 -10.74 -3.67 -3.67
N ALA A 65 -10.86 -2.46 -4.21
CA ALA A 65 -10.21 -1.29 -3.64
C ALA A 65 -10.63 -1.06 -2.17
N LYS A 66 -9.64 -0.77 -1.32
CA LYS A 66 -9.82 -0.50 0.10
C LYS A 66 -10.52 0.85 0.26
N LYS A 67 -11.68 0.86 0.91
CA LYS A 67 -12.46 2.08 1.18
C LYS A 67 -12.07 2.78 2.49
N PHE A 68 -11.40 2.06 3.40
CA PHE A 68 -11.05 2.53 4.74
C PHE A 68 -9.60 2.16 5.07
N CYS A 69 -8.86 3.05 5.74
CA CYS A 69 -7.48 2.76 6.14
C CYS A 69 -7.42 1.67 7.22
N SER A 70 -8.41 1.60 8.10
CA SER A 70 -8.52 0.64 9.21
C SER A 70 -9.97 0.31 9.56
N ASP A 71 -10.18 -0.76 10.34
CA ASP A 71 -11.50 -1.12 10.86
C ASP A 71 -12.11 -0.02 11.73
N ARG A 72 -11.28 0.69 12.50
CA ARG A 72 -11.72 1.85 13.29
C ARG A 72 -12.37 2.92 12.41
N CYS A 73 -11.79 3.23 11.25
CA CYS A 73 -12.36 4.18 10.31
C CYS A 73 -13.64 3.64 9.64
N ARG A 74 -13.69 2.34 9.37
CA ARG A 74 -14.90 1.68 8.87
C ARG A 74 -16.05 1.83 9.86
N TYR A 75 -15.84 1.47 11.13
CA TYR A 75 -16.86 1.58 12.18
C TYR A 75 -17.31 3.03 12.42
N LYS A 76 -16.37 3.99 12.52
CA LYS A 76 -16.72 5.41 12.67
C LYS A 76 -17.59 5.93 11.53
N TRP A 77 -17.25 5.58 10.29
CA TRP A 77 -18.02 5.99 9.12
C TRP A 77 -19.44 5.41 9.18
N TRP A 78 -19.58 4.12 9.50
CA TRP A 78 -20.89 3.48 9.66
C TRP A 78 -21.72 4.11 10.78
N ASN A 79 -21.15 4.41 11.95
CA ASN A 79 -21.88 5.01 13.06
C ASN A 79 -22.33 6.44 12.75
N ASN A 80 -21.50 7.22 12.06
CA ASN A 80 -21.84 8.59 11.67
C ASN A 80 -22.90 8.64 10.56
N HIS A 81 -22.85 7.71 9.60
CA HIS A 81 -23.78 7.69 8.46
C HIS A 81 -25.06 6.87 8.71
N ARG A 82 -25.14 6.10 9.81
CA ARG A 82 -26.34 5.36 10.22
C ARG A 82 -27.19 6.09 11.26
N LYS A 83 -26.99 7.40 11.48
CA LYS A 83 -27.92 8.23 12.27
C LYS A 83 -29.22 8.43 11.50
N GLY A 84 -30.03 7.37 11.50
CA GLY A 84 -31.38 7.25 10.99
C GLY A 84 -32.14 6.21 11.83
N LYS A 85 -31.97 6.27 13.15
CA LYS A 85 -32.93 5.71 14.09
C LYS A 85 -33.35 6.82 15.03
N GLU A 86 -34.20 7.69 14.50
CA GLU A 86 -35.16 8.43 15.29
C GLU A 86 -35.94 7.38 16.08
N VAL A 87 -35.65 7.27 17.37
CA VAL A 87 -36.54 6.58 18.31
C VAL A 87 -37.67 7.57 18.52
N ARG A 88 -38.75 7.37 17.78
CA ARG A 88 -40.02 8.05 18.00
C ARG A 88 -40.78 7.34 19.10
#